data_AF-A0A418AUA9-F1
#
_entry.id   AF-A0A418AUA9-F1
#
_cell.length_a   1.000
_cell.length_b   1.000
_cell.length_c   1.000
_cell.angle_alpha   90.00
_cell.angle_beta   90.00
_cell.angle_gamma   90.00
#
_symmetry.space_group_name_H-M   'P 1'
#
loop_
_entity.id
_entity.type
_entity.pdbx_description
1 polymer ?
#
loop_
_entity_poly.entity_id
_entity_poly.type
_entity_poly.pdbx_seq_one_letter_code
_entity_poly.pdbx_strand_id
1 'polypeptide(L)' 'MAGRVYSWGKQAEGQCGLGYVEADQHSPVQIDALRPYNIVGVACGYTHTLAVSDSGELFSWGLGEYGQLGKETIYQ' A
#
# COMPACT_ATOMS: atom_id res chain seq x y z
N MET A 1 18.31 -8.21 -6.10
CA MET A 1 17.64 -8.43 -4.80
C MET A 1 16.15 -8.23 -5.05
N ALA A 2 15.26 -9.08 -4.53
CA ALA A 2 13.82 -8.92 -4.74
C ALA A 2 13.25 -7.91 -3.73
N GLY A 3 12.59 -6.87 -4.22
CA GLY A 3 11.96 -5.80 -3.44
C GLY A 3 10.67 -6.24 -2.78
N ARG A 4 10.79 -7.08 -1.74
CA ARG A 4 9.64 -7.56 -0.95
C ARG A 4 9.15 -6.47 0.00
N VAL A 5 7.84 -6.31 0.09
CA VAL A 5 7.21 -5.33 0.98
C VAL A 5 6.53 -6.03 2.16
N TYR A 6 6.83 -5.54 3.36
CA TYR A 6 6.19 -5.93 4.60
C TYR A 6 5.58 -4.69 5.24
N SER A 7 4.42 -4.84 5.88
CA SER A 7 3.75 -3.76 6.62
C SER A 7 3.31 -4.26 7.99
N TRP A 8 3.21 -3.33 8.94
CA TRP A 8 2.68 -3.55 10.28
C TRP A 8 2.22 -2.22 10.87
N GLY A 9 1.58 -2.25 12.03
CA GLY A 9 1.06 -1.09 12.73
C GLY A 9 -0.44 -0.93 12.56
N LYS A 10 -0.89 0.34 12.54
CA LYS A 10 -2.31 0.70 12.51
C LYS A 10 -2.98 0.17 11.23
N GLN A 11 -4.09 -0.57 11.36
CA GLN A 11 -4.81 -1.16 10.23
C GLN A 11 -6.24 -0.65 10.05
N ALA A 12 -6.75 0.19 10.96
CA ALA A 12 -8.13 0.66 10.95
C ALA A 12 -8.63 1.26 9.61
N GLU A 13 -7.73 1.80 8.78
CA GLU A 13 -8.05 2.38 7.45
C GLU A 13 -7.50 1.55 6.27
N GLY A 14 -7.07 0.30 6.53
CA GLY A 14 -6.47 -0.57 5.53
C GLY A 14 -5.07 -0.18 5.06
N GLN A 15 -4.38 0.74 5.75
CA GLN A 15 -3.06 1.27 5.36
C GLN A 15 -1.91 0.25 5.41
N CYS A 16 -2.14 -0.93 6.01
CA CYS A 16 -1.22 -2.07 5.90
C CYS A 16 -1.31 -2.77 4.53
N GLY A 17 -2.38 -2.59 3.75
CA GLY A 17 -2.46 -3.12 2.38
C GLY A 17 -2.65 -4.63 2.28
N LEU A 18 -3.14 -5.28 3.34
CA LEU A 18 -3.27 -6.75 3.43
C LEU A 18 -4.54 -7.31 2.76
N GLY A 19 -5.36 -6.46 2.15
CA GLY A 19 -6.61 -6.86 1.49
C GLY A 19 -7.81 -7.02 2.44
N TYR A 20 -7.65 -6.69 3.71
CA TYR A 20 -8.69 -6.69 4.74
C TYR A 20 -8.44 -5.57 5.77
N VAL A 21 -9.48 -5.21 6.52
CA VAL A 21 -9.41 -4.26 7.65
C VAL A 21 -9.66 -5.06 8.92
N GLU A 22 -8.60 -5.29 9.70
CA GLU A 22 -8.62 -6.05 10.97
C GLU A 22 -7.92 -5.27 12.09
N ALA A 23 -7.65 -5.95 13.21
CA ALA A 23 -6.84 -5.43 14.30
C ALA A 23 -5.44 -5.00 13.81
N ASP A 24 -4.83 -4.09 14.57
CA ASP A 24 -3.49 -3.59 14.29
C ASP A 24 -2.48 -4.75 14.25
N GLN A 25 -1.56 -4.67 13.29
CA GLN A 25 -0.53 -5.68 13.11
C GLN A 25 0.66 -5.36 14.01
N HIS A 26 0.94 -6.23 14.98
CA HIS A 26 2.05 -6.06 15.91
C HIS A 26 3.36 -6.71 15.42
N SER A 27 3.38 -7.26 14.21
CA SER A 27 4.55 -7.88 13.61
C SER A 27 4.51 -7.71 12.09
N PRO A 28 5.67 -7.71 11.41
CA PRO A 28 5.73 -7.55 9.96
C PRO A 28 4.93 -8.64 9.22
N VAL A 29 3.97 -8.23 8.40
CA VAL A 29 3.19 -9.10 7.51
C VAL A 29 3.54 -8.77 6.07
N GLN A 30 3.77 -9.80 5.26
CA GLN A 30 4.09 -9.60 3.85
C GLN A 30 2.84 -9.16 3.08
N ILE A 31 2.98 -8.16 2.20
CA ILE A 31 1.91 -7.74 1.30
C ILE A 31 1.91 -8.66 0.08
N ASP A 32 1.02 -9.65 0.08
CA ASP A 32 0.98 -10.69 -0.94
C ASP A 32 0.66 -10.16 -2.35
N ALA A 33 -0.15 -9.11 -2.43
CA ALA A 33 -0.48 -8.44 -3.70
C ALA A 33 0.75 -7.83 -4.41
N LEU A 34 1.83 -7.53 -3.67
CA LEU A 34 3.05 -6.95 -4.24
C LEU A 34 4.13 -8.00 -4.56
N ARG A 35 3.92 -9.28 -4.23
CA ARG A 35 4.88 -10.36 -4.52
C ARG A 35 5.31 -10.47 -5.98
N PRO A 36 4.44 -10.24 -6.98
CA PRO A 36 4.86 -10.31 -8.39
C PRO A 36 5.79 -9.18 -8.83
N TYR A 37 5.88 -8.10 -8.05
CA TYR A 37 6.57 -6.87 -8.44
C TYR A 37 7.86 -6.68 -7.64
N ASN A 38 8.88 -6.15 -8.30
CA ASN A 38 10.11 -5.74 -7.63
C ASN A 38 9.98 -4.29 -7.16
N ILE A 39 9.56 -4.09 -5.91
CA ILE A 39 9.35 -2.75 -5.35
C ILE A 39 10.68 -2.07 -5.03
N VAL A 40 10.88 -0.87 -5.58
CA VAL A 40 12.12 -0.08 -5.42
C VAL A 40 11.93 1.19 -4.59
N GLY A 41 10.69 1.59 -4.32
CA GLY A 41 10.38 2.74 -3.47
C GLY A 41 9.04 2.59 -2.76
N VAL A 42 8.97 3.11 -1.53
CA VAL A 42 7.75 3.15 -0.71
C VAL A 42 7.68 4.50 -0.01
N ALA A 43 6.48 5.08 0.08
CA ALA A 43 6.20 6.29 0.83
C ALA A 43 4.91 6.12 1.66
N CYS A 44 4.96 6.52 2.92
CA CYS A 44 3.81 6.45 3.83
C CYS A 44 3.30 7.85 4.16
N GLY A 45 2.03 8.10 3.90
CA GLY A 45 1.29 9.21 4.45
C GLY A 45 0.70 8.87 5.83
N TYR A 46 -0.19 9.73 6.33
CA TYR A 46 -0.83 9.52 7.64
C TYR A 46 -1.74 8.27 7.66
N THR A 47 -2.50 8.07 6.59
CA THR A 47 -3.50 6.98 6.46
C THR A 47 -3.43 6.26 5.12
N HIS A 48 -2.42 6.52 4.30
CA HIS A 48 -2.26 5.91 2.98
C HIS A 48 -0.79 5.59 2.71
N THR A 49 -0.54 4.67 1.78
CA THR A 49 0.80 4.24 1.41
C THR A 49 0.87 4.11 -0.11
N LEU A 50 2.02 4.47 -0.68
CA LEU A 50 2.35 4.28 -2.08
C LEU A 50 3.60 3.40 -2.22
N ALA A 51 3.65 2.61 -3.28
CA ALA A 51 4.83 1.84 -3.68
C ALA A 51 5.06 1.94 -5.19
N VAL A 52 6.32 1.94 -5.62
CA VAL A 52 6.70 1.96 -7.03
C VAL A 52 7.62 0.78 -7.35
N SER A 53 7.34 0.07 -8.43
CA SER A 53 8.19 -1.02 -8.94
C SER A 53 9.35 -0.50 -9.79
N ASP A 54 10.34 -1.35 -10.05
CA ASP A 54 11.41 -1.08 -11.02
C ASP A 54 10.91 -0.88 -12.46
N SER A 55 9.76 -1.48 -12.80
CA SER A 55 9.03 -1.28 -14.06
C SER A 55 8.27 0.06 -14.14
N GLY A 56 8.21 0.82 -13.03
CA GLY A 56 7.50 2.10 -12.96
C GLY A 56 6.01 2.00 -12.66
N GLU A 57 5.51 0.82 -12.28
CA GLU A 57 4.12 0.64 -11.84
C GLU A 57 3.94 1.27 -10.44
N LEU A 58 2.89 2.07 -10.28
CA LEU A 58 2.55 2.75 -9.03
C LEU A 58 1.36 2.07 -8.36
N PHE A 59 1.53 1.69 -7.10
CA PHE A 59 0.52 1.08 -6.27
C PHE A 59 0.15 2.01 -5.11
N SER A 60 -1.14 2.05 -4.75
CA SER A 60 -1.65 2.86 -3.64
C SER A 60 -2.73 2.12 -2.85
N TRP A 61 -2.69 2.25 -1.52
CA TRP A 61 -3.66 1.66 -0.59
C TRP A 61 -3.79 2.47 0.71
N GLY A 62 -4.81 2.15 1.50
CA GLY A 62 -5.21 2.89 2.71
C GLY A 62 -6.43 3.77 2.47
N LEU A 63 -6.55 4.86 3.24
CA LEU A 63 -7.65 5.81 3.13
C LEU A 63 -7.58 6.58 1.81
N GLY A 64 -8.71 6.63 1.08
CA GLY A 64 -8.83 7.31 -0.21
C GLY A 64 -9.87 8.43 -0.28
N GLU A 65 -10.46 8.84 0.85
CA GLU A 65 -11.58 9.78 0.90
C GLU A 65 -11.29 11.18 0.33
N TYR A 66 -10.02 11.58 0.24
CA TYR A 66 -9.57 12.86 -0.32
C TYR A 66 -8.89 12.70 -1.69
N GLY A 67 -9.05 11.55 -2.36
CA GLY A 67 -8.44 11.28 -3.66
C GLY A 67 -6.93 10.97 -3.61
N GLN A 68 -6.33 10.86 -2.42
CA GLN A 68 -4.88 10.64 -2.23
C GLN A 68 -4.35 9.32 -2.80
N LEU A 69 -5.22 8.37 -3.14
CA LEU A 69 -4.83 7.11 -3.76
C LEU A 69 -4.66 7.22 -5.29
N GLY A 70 -5.12 8.31 -5.91
CA GLY A 70 -4.99 8.50 -7.36
C GLY A 70 -5.73 7.46 -8.21
N LYS A 71 -6.67 6.70 -7.62
CA LYS A 71 -7.61 5.84 -8.34
C LYS A 71 -8.79 6.74 -8.73
N GLU A 72 -8.96 6.97 -10.02
CA GLU A 72 -9.83 7.95 -10.69
C GLU A 72 -10.94 8.64 -9.86
N THR A 73 -10.96 9.98 -9.89
CA THR A 73 -12.14 10.70 -10.40
C THR A 73 -11.72 11.39 -11.69
N ILE A 74 -11.78 10.67 -12.80
CA ILE A 74 -11.87 11.30 -14.12
C ILE A 74 -13.37 11.54 -14.31
N TYR A 75 -13.84 12.77 -14.11
CA TYR A 75 -15.12 13.16 -14.71
C TYR A 75 -14.92 13.11 -16.23
N GLN A 76 -15.57 12.15 -16.90
CA GLN A 76 -15.91 12.32 -18.31
C GLN A 76 -17.04 13.35 -18.44
#